data_AF-X1FJ29-F1
#
_entry.id   AF-X1FJ29-F1
#
_cell.length_a   1.000
_cell.length_b   1.000
_cell.length_c   1.000
_cell.angle_alpha   90.00
_cell.angle_beta   90.00
_cell.angle_gamma   90.00
#
_symmetry.space_group_name_H-M   'P 1'
#
loop_
_entity.id
_entity.type
_entity.pdbx_description
1 polymer ?
#
loop_
_entity_poly.entity_id
_entity_poly.type
_entity_poly.pdbx_seq_one_letter_code
_entity_poly.pdbx_strand_id
1 'polypeptide(L)'
;QCVFRLAPKAGIIIPPDLSNAGKLKFVQEKLEADHEGAHKIWQSLGYYTGYAIAHYADFYDLKHILILGRVTSGKGGNIILEGAQEVFRKEFPELENKIKIHLPDELSRRVGQSIAAASLPEI
;
A
#
# COMPACT_ATOMS: atom_id res chain seq x y z
N GLN A 1 4.92 -11.87 0.64
CA GLN A 1 3.65 -12.23 -0.05
C GLN A 1 2.46 -12.19 0.93
N CYS A 2 1.98 -10.99 1.30
CA CYS A 2 0.86 -10.89 2.26
C CYS A 2 -0.48 -11.32 1.64
N VAL A 3 -0.82 -10.75 0.48
CA VAL A 3 -2.08 -11.01 -0.24
C VAL A 3 -2.32 -12.51 -0.46
N PHE A 4 -1.33 -13.25 -0.95
CA PHE A 4 -1.51 -14.69 -1.27
C PHE A 4 -1.68 -15.54 -0.02
N ARG A 5 -1.00 -15.16 1.07
CA ARG A 5 -1.11 -15.84 2.36
C ARG A 5 -2.46 -15.60 3.02
N LEU A 6 -3.04 -14.41 2.84
CA LEU A 6 -4.34 -14.06 3.43
C LEU A 6 -5.53 -14.47 2.55
N ALA A 7 -5.35 -14.64 1.24
CA ALA A 7 -6.43 -15.00 0.32
C ALA A 7 -7.24 -16.23 0.77
N PRO A 8 -6.65 -17.38 1.15
CA PRO A 8 -7.44 -18.52 1.62
C PRO A 8 -8.23 -18.22 2.89
N LYS A 9 -7.65 -17.45 3.83
CA LYS A 9 -8.32 -17.03 5.07
C LYS A 9 -9.46 -16.04 4.82
N ALA A 10 -9.43 -15.37 3.68
CA ALA A 10 -10.44 -14.42 3.24
C ALA A 10 -11.47 -15.03 2.26
N GLY A 11 -11.50 -16.36 2.12
CA GLY A 11 -12.43 -17.06 1.21
C GLY A 11 -12.06 -16.96 -0.27
N ILE A 12 -10.83 -16.56 -0.61
CA ILE A 12 -10.35 -16.44 -1.99
C ILE A 12 -9.40 -17.59 -2.30
N ILE A 13 -9.85 -18.49 -3.17
CA ILE A 13 -9.04 -19.59 -3.69
C ILE A 13 -8.33 -19.09 -4.96
N ILE A 14 -7.00 -18.93 -4.87
CA ILE A 14 -6.18 -18.49 -6.01
C ILE A 14 -5.79 -19.70 -6.85
N PRO A 15 -5.95 -19.67 -8.19
CA PRO A 15 -5.47 -20.74 -9.05
C PRO A 15 -3.95 -20.97 -8.89
N PRO A 16 -3.50 -22.24 -8.73
CA PRO A 16 -2.12 -22.55 -8.33
C PRO A 16 -1.08 -22.25 -9.42
N ASP A 17 -1.50 -22.29 -10.69
CA ASP A 17 -0.72 -22.15 -11.93
C ASP A 17 -0.40 -20.70 -12.30
N LEU A 18 -0.96 -19.72 -11.59
CA LEU A 18 -0.68 -18.32 -11.85
C LEU A 18 0.73 -17.92 -11.39
N SER A 19 1.40 -17.07 -12.19
CA SER A 19 2.59 -16.35 -11.74
C SER A 19 2.27 -15.44 -10.55
N ASN A 20 3.28 -15.01 -9.78
CA ASN A 20 3.04 -14.07 -8.66
C ASN A 20 2.29 -12.80 -9.08
N ALA A 21 2.58 -12.27 -10.28
CA ALA A 21 1.85 -11.13 -10.84
C ALA A 21 0.40 -11.50 -11.18
N GLY A 22 0.17 -12.69 -11.75
CA GLY A 22 -1.18 -13.22 -12.03
C GLY A 22 -1.98 -13.45 -10.76
N LYS A 23 -1.38 -14.00 -9.70
CA LYS A 23 -2.00 -14.19 -8.39
C LYS A 23 -2.43 -12.85 -7.79
N LEU A 24 -1.57 -11.83 -7.82
CA LEU A 24 -1.93 -10.50 -7.34
C LEU A 24 -3.08 -9.91 -8.15
N LYS A 25 -2.99 -9.96 -9.48
CA LYS A 25 -4.05 -9.47 -10.36
C LYS A 25 -5.40 -10.15 -10.08
N PHE A 26 -5.39 -11.46 -9.89
CA PHE A 26 -6.60 -12.22 -9.57
C PHE A 26 -7.28 -11.74 -8.28
N VAL A 27 -6.52 -11.51 -7.20
CA VAL A 27 -7.12 -10.99 -5.95
C VAL A 27 -7.53 -9.53 -6.09
N GLN A 28 -6.81 -8.73 -6.90
CA GLN A 28 -7.23 -7.36 -7.23
C GLN A 28 -8.55 -7.33 -7.99
N GLU A 29 -8.78 -8.25 -8.93
CA GLU A 29 -10.07 -8.37 -9.62
C GLU A 29 -11.21 -8.70 -8.64
N LYS A 30 -10.95 -9.49 -7.60
CA LYS A 30 -11.92 -9.71 -6.50
C LYS A 30 -12.17 -8.46 -5.68
N LEU A 31 -11.13 -7.67 -5.40
CA LEU A 31 -11.27 -6.39 -4.71
C LEU A 31 -12.10 -5.41 -5.53
N GLU A 32 -11.86 -5.30 -6.83
CA GLU A 32 -12.63 -4.42 -7.72
C GLU A 32 -14.10 -4.83 -7.80
N ALA A 33 -14.37 -6.13 -7.75
CA ALA A 33 -15.71 -6.71 -7.64
C ALA A 33 -16.31 -6.65 -6.22
N ASP A 34 -15.76 -5.82 -5.33
CA ASP A 34 -16.26 -5.55 -3.97
C ASP A 34 -16.38 -6.81 -3.09
N HIS A 35 -15.53 -7.82 -3.33
CA HIS A 35 -15.47 -9.01 -2.48
C HIS A 35 -14.98 -8.64 -1.07
N GLU A 36 -15.83 -8.84 -0.05
CA GLU A 36 -15.54 -8.44 1.34
C GLU A 36 -14.21 -8.99 1.87
N GLY A 37 -13.91 -10.25 1.56
CA GLY A 37 -12.64 -10.86 1.95
C GLY A 37 -11.43 -10.18 1.33
N ALA A 38 -11.54 -9.72 0.07
CA ALA A 38 -10.45 -8.99 -0.57
C ALA A 38 -10.30 -7.62 0.11
N HIS A 39 -11.40 -6.92 0.39
CA HIS A 39 -11.37 -5.65 1.11
C HIS A 39 -10.62 -5.77 2.45
N LYS A 40 -10.92 -6.80 3.26
CA LYS A 40 -10.25 -7.06 4.55
C LYS A 40 -8.74 -7.30 4.42
N ILE A 41 -8.29 -7.90 3.31
CA ILE A 41 -6.85 -8.07 3.03
C ILE A 41 -6.20 -6.70 2.84
N TRP A 42 -6.76 -5.83 2.00
CA TRP A 42 -6.19 -4.51 1.75
C TRP A 42 -6.29 -3.60 2.97
N GLN A 43 -7.36 -3.69 3.75
CA GLN A 43 -7.47 -2.99 5.04
C GLN A 43 -6.34 -3.42 5.99
N SER A 44 -6.06 -4.72 6.08
CA SER A 44 -4.93 -5.22 6.89
C SER A 44 -3.59 -4.68 6.39
N LEU A 45 -3.40 -4.56 5.06
CA LEU A 45 -2.21 -3.94 4.49
C LEU A 45 -2.10 -2.45 4.85
N GLY A 46 -3.21 -1.71 4.87
CA GLY A 46 -3.25 -0.33 5.35
C GLY A 46 -2.79 -0.21 6.79
N TYR A 47 -3.29 -1.06 7.69
CA TYR A 47 -2.87 -1.07 9.08
C TYR A 47 -1.39 -1.42 9.25
N TYR A 48 -0.90 -2.45 8.55
CA TYR A 48 0.53 -2.78 8.56
C TYR A 48 1.38 -1.61 8.07
N THR A 49 0.90 -0.87 7.07
CA THR A 49 1.60 0.30 6.54
C THR A 49 1.64 1.43 7.56
N GLY A 50 0.53 1.74 8.22
CA GLY A 50 0.47 2.75 9.28
C GLY A 50 1.43 2.46 10.44
N TYR A 51 1.39 1.23 10.98
CA TYR A 51 2.30 0.83 12.05
C TYR A 51 3.77 0.81 11.61
N ALA A 52 4.05 0.37 10.39
CA ALA A 52 5.42 0.39 9.87
C ALA A 52 5.95 1.83 9.75
N ILE A 53 5.13 2.78 9.28
CA ILE A 53 5.52 4.18 9.22
C ILE A 53 5.76 4.75 10.62
N ALA A 54 4.85 4.49 11.56
CA ALA A 54 5.00 4.94 12.94
C ALA A 54 6.32 4.41 13.54
N HIS A 55 6.61 3.13 13.34
CA HIS A 55 7.87 2.54 13.76
C HIS A 55 9.08 3.21 13.11
N TYR A 56 9.04 3.52 11.81
CA TYR A 56 10.15 4.22 11.14
C TYR A 56 10.30 5.68 11.59
N ALA A 57 9.22 6.34 12.06
CA ALA A 57 9.28 7.69 12.59
C ALA A 57 10.09 7.80 13.89
N ASP A 58 10.29 6.68 14.60
CA ASP A 58 11.20 6.63 15.75
C ASP A 58 12.68 6.79 15.35
N PHE A 59 13.01 6.52 14.09
CA PHE A 59 14.39 6.51 13.58
C PHE A 59 14.68 7.65 12.59
N TYR A 60 13.66 8.20 11.94
CA TYR A 60 13.81 9.20 10.88
C TYR A 60 12.82 10.35 11.04
N ASP A 61 13.25 11.58 10.75
CA ASP A 61 12.35 12.73 10.63
C ASP A 61 11.59 12.67 9.30
N LEU A 62 10.52 11.86 9.27
CA LEU A 62 9.69 11.64 8.08
C LEU A 62 8.75 12.83 7.86
N LYS A 63 8.69 13.33 6.63
CA LYS A 63 7.75 14.40 6.21
C LYS A 63 6.82 13.97 5.08
N HIS A 64 7.35 13.24 4.11
CA HIS A 64 6.61 12.77 2.95
C HIS A 64 6.92 11.30 2.68
N ILE A 65 5.87 10.51 2.46
CA ILE A 65 5.98 9.08 2.18
C ILE A 65 5.23 8.79 0.91
N LEU A 66 5.83 8.00 0.01
CA LEU A 66 5.17 7.53 -1.20
C LEU A 66 4.89 6.04 -1.08
N ILE A 67 3.62 5.64 -1.23
CA ILE A 67 3.24 4.22 -1.27
C ILE A 67 3.26 3.74 -2.72
N LEU A 68 4.16 2.80 -3.02
CA LEU A 68 4.43 2.31 -4.37
C LEU A 68 4.20 0.80 -4.50
N GLY A 69 3.98 0.34 -5.74
CA GLY A 69 3.94 -1.07 -6.11
C GLY A 69 2.60 -1.52 -6.70
N ARG A 70 2.59 -2.67 -7.39
CA ARG A 70 1.38 -3.16 -8.10
C ARG A 70 0.18 -3.38 -7.17
N VAL A 71 0.41 -3.62 -5.88
CA VAL A 71 -0.63 -3.82 -4.87
C VAL A 71 -1.49 -2.57 -4.64
N THR A 72 -1.00 -1.40 -5.05
CA THR A 72 -1.70 -0.12 -4.89
C THR A 72 -2.56 0.27 -6.09
N SER A 73 -2.58 -0.52 -7.17
CA SER A 73 -3.46 -0.26 -8.32
C SER A 73 -4.94 -0.51 -7.99
N GLY A 74 -5.82 0.19 -8.71
CA GLY A 74 -7.27 0.15 -8.48
C GLY A 74 -7.68 0.79 -7.15
N LYS A 75 -8.76 0.29 -6.55
CA LYS A 75 -9.24 0.69 -5.21
C LYS A 75 -8.22 0.41 -4.10
N GLY A 76 -7.30 -0.53 -4.33
CA GLY A 76 -6.37 -1.01 -3.31
C GLY A 76 -5.47 0.06 -2.71
N GLY A 77 -4.99 1.02 -3.52
CA GLY A 77 -4.14 2.10 -3.03
C GLY A 77 -4.85 3.00 -2.02
N ASN A 78 -6.11 3.37 -2.30
CA ASN A 78 -6.90 4.21 -1.40
C ASN A 78 -7.21 3.49 -0.08
N ILE A 79 -7.56 2.19 -0.13
CA ILE A 79 -7.83 1.41 1.08
C ILE A 79 -6.58 1.32 1.97
N ILE A 80 -5.39 1.16 1.37
CA ILE A 80 -4.13 1.15 2.12
C ILE A 80 -3.88 2.51 2.77
N LEU A 81 -4.08 3.60 2.02
CA LEU A 81 -3.90 4.97 2.53
C LEU A 81 -4.85 5.25 3.70
N GLU A 82 -6.14 4.94 3.54
CA GLU A 82 -7.17 5.12 4.56
C GLU A 82 -6.85 4.32 5.83
N GLY A 83 -6.43 3.06 5.69
CA GLY A 83 -6.03 2.22 6.81
C GLY A 83 -4.79 2.76 7.53
N ALA A 84 -3.79 3.24 6.80
CA ALA A 84 -2.60 3.85 7.40
C ALA A 84 -2.95 5.13 8.18
N GLN A 85 -3.80 5.98 7.61
CA GLN A 85 -4.29 7.19 8.28
C GLN A 85 -5.18 6.88 9.49
N GLU A 86 -5.96 5.78 9.45
CA GLU A 86 -6.73 5.34 10.61
C GLU A 86 -5.83 4.98 11.80
N VAL A 87 -4.71 4.29 11.56
CA VAL A 87 -3.70 4.00 12.59
C VAL A 87 -3.15 5.31 13.17
N PHE A 88 -2.82 6.29 12.33
CA PHE A 88 -2.35 7.59 12.81
C PHE A 88 -3.40 8.28 13.67
N ARG A 89 -4.63 8.42 13.19
CA ARG A 89 -5.70 9.08 13.93
C ARG A 89 -5.97 8.45 15.30
N LYS A 90 -5.93 7.12 15.37
CA LYS A 90 -6.30 6.39 16.59
C LYS A 90 -5.17 6.27 17.59
N GLU A 91 -3.93 6.13 17.12
CA GLU A 91 -2.82 5.69 17.97
C GLU A 91 -1.60 6.60 17.92
N PHE A 92 -1.41 7.37 16.83
CA PHE A 92 -0.27 8.27 16.64
C PHE A 92 -0.69 9.64 16.08
N PRO A 93 -1.60 10.37 16.73
CA PRO A 93 -2.17 11.62 16.20
C PRO A 93 -1.12 12.72 15.97
N GLU A 94 0.01 12.65 16.68
CA GLU A 94 1.16 13.54 16.46
C GLU A 94 1.83 13.32 15.10
N LEU A 95 1.74 12.12 14.53
CA LEU A 95 2.30 11.80 13.20
C LEU A 95 1.39 12.29 12.07
N GLU A 96 0.07 12.34 12.29
CA GLU A 96 -0.89 12.82 11.28
C GLU A 96 -0.58 14.25 10.80
N ASN A 97 -0.14 15.11 11.72
CA ASN A 97 0.20 16.49 11.42
C ASN A 97 1.60 16.68 10.83
N LYS A 98 2.48 15.67 10.97
CA LYS A 98 3.89 15.74 10.56
C LYS A 98 4.16 15.04 9.23
N ILE A 99 3.47 13.93 8.98
CA ILE A 99 3.74 13.03 7.86
C ILE A 99 2.59 13.11 6.85
N LYS A 100 2.92 13.45 5.60
CA LYS A 100 1.99 13.32 4.47
C LYS A 100 2.28 12.06 3.68
N ILE A 101 1.28 11.18 3.63
CA ILE A 101 1.32 9.94 2.84
C ILE A 101 0.71 10.22 1.46
N HIS A 102 1.46 9.89 0.41
CA HIS A 102 1.11 10.10 -0.98
C HIS A 102 0.90 8.77 -1.69
N LEU A 103 -0.20 8.70 -2.44
CA LEU A 103 -0.47 7.63 -3.39
C LEU A 103 -0.29 8.19 -4.81
N PRO A 104 0.87 8.00 -5.45
CA PRO A 104 1.07 8.51 -6.81
C PRO A 104 0.16 7.78 -7.80
N ASP A 105 -0.44 8.56 -8.70
CA ASP A 105 -1.20 8.03 -9.82
C ASP A 105 -0.31 7.19 -10.75
N GLU A 106 -0.92 6.39 -11.62
CA GLU A 106 -0.18 5.47 -12.51
C GLU A 106 0.79 6.19 -13.46
N LEU A 107 0.52 7.46 -13.79
CA LEU A 107 1.40 8.33 -14.58
C LEU A 107 2.62 8.77 -13.78
N SER A 108 2.42 9.25 -12.55
CA SER A 108 3.44 9.68 -11.59
C SER A 108 4.34 8.54 -11.13
N ARG A 109 3.83 7.29 -11.13
CA ARG A 109 4.64 6.09 -10.84
C ARG A 109 5.72 5.82 -11.89
N ARG A 110 5.50 6.16 -13.17
CA ARG A 110 6.53 6.08 -14.23
C ARG A 110 7.48 7.26 -14.21
N VAL A 111 7.00 8.44 -13.83
CA VAL A 111 7.80 9.67 -13.85
C VAL A 111 8.69 9.80 -12.61
N GLY A 112 8.26 9.32 -11.44
CA GLY A 112 9.00 9.44 -10.18
C GLY A 112 10.36 8.76 -10.16
N GLN A 113 10.54 7.61 -10.86
CA GLN A 113 11.85 6.98 -11.00
C GLN A 113 12.78 7.79 -11.90
N SER A 114 12.25 8.36 -12.99
CA SER A 114 13.03 9.19 -13.91
C SER A 114 13.43 10.52 -13.29
N ILE A 115 12.57 11.13 -12.49
CA ILE A 115 12.88 12.38 -11.78
C ILE A 115 13.90 12.15 -10.68
N ALA A 116 13.73 11.13 -9.83
CA ALA A 116 14.68 10.86 -8.75
C ALA A 116 16.08 10.49 -9.26
N ALA A 117 16.18 9.78 -10.39
CA ALA A 117 17.45 9.47 -11.03
C ALA A 117 18.11 10.69 -11.69
N ALA A 118 17.30 11.62 -12.23
CA ALA A 118 17.79 12.84 -12.88
C ALA A 118 18.06 14.00 -11.90
N SER A 119 17.54 13.94 -10.67
CA SER A 119 17.69 14.99 -9.66
C SER A 119 18.74 14.70 -8.59
N LEU A 120 19.50 13.61 -8.72
CA LEU A 120 20.67 13.39 -7.87
C LEU A 120 21.71 14.48 -8.19
N PRO A 121 22.20 15.24 -7.20
CA PRO A 121 23.28 16.17 -7.44
C PRO A 121 24.52 15.40 -7.90
N GLU A 122 25.26 15.96 -8.86
CA GLU A 122 26.65 15.53 -9.08
C GLU A 122 27.39 15.71 -7.75
N ILE A 123 28.03 14.63 -7.28
CA ILE A 123 28.91 14.65 -6.10
C ILE A 123 30.15 15.47 -6.44
#